data_AF-A0A8K0IQW9-F1
#
_entry.id   AF-A0A8K0IQW9-F1
#
_cell.length_a   1.000
_cell.length_b   1.000
_cell.length_c   1.000
_cell.angle_alpha   90.00
_cell.angle_beta   90.00
_cell.angle_gamma   90.00
#
_symmetry.space_group_name_H-M   'P 1'
#
loop_
_entity.id
_entity.type
_entity.pdbx_description
1 polymer ?
#
loop_
_entity_poly.entity_id
_entity_poly.type
_entity_poly.pdbx_seq_one_letter_code
_entity_poly.pdbx_strand_id
1 'polypeptide(L)'
;MFSSGIDSRQEPSGLAGAMLVPTRFVWPYGGKRVFVTGSFTRWSEHLPMSPVEGCPTVFQAICSLMPGFHQYKFYVDGEWRHDEQQPFMRGNHGIVNTLFLTREPDPMPAILSPGTPGNRMNMDVDIEAFQHVEIRHTNSL
;
A
#
# COMPACT_ATOMS: atom_id res chain seq x y z
N MET A 1 52.83 -17.80 -20.70
CA MET A 1 52.74 -16.99 -21.93
C MET A 1 51.70 -17.69 -22.77
N PHE A 2 50.49 -17.20 -23.05
CA PHE A 2 49.98 -15.93 -23.59
C PHE A 2 48.47 -15.92 -23.25
N SER A 3 47.98 -14.98 -22.43
CA SER A 3 47.20 -13.79 -22.80
C SER A 3 45.77 -14.03 -23.33
N SER A 4 44.84 -13.40 -22.60
CA SER A 4 43.60 -12.76 -23.07
C SER A 4 42.32 -13.59 -23.13
N GLY A 5 41.53 -13.43 -22.06
CA GLY A 5 40.07 -13.51 -22.08
C GLY A 5 39.52 -12.39 -21.22
N ILE A 6 39.56 -11.15 -21.73
CA ILE A 6 38.61 -10.12 -21.30
C ILE A 6 37.28 -10.52 -21.93
N ASP A 7 36.36 -11.05 -21.14
CA ASP A 7 34.95 -10.81 -21.39
C ASP A 7 34.33 -10.31 -20.10
N SER A 8 34.17 -9.00 -20.12
CA SER A 8 33.38 -8.18 -19.23
C SER A 8 31.94 -8.68 -19.22
N ARG A 9 31.67 -9.76 -18.48
CA ARG A 9 30.31 -10.06 -18.05
C ARG A 9 29.93 -9.08 -16.96
N GLN A 10 29.52 -7.92 -17.45
CA GLN A 10 28.64 -6.93 -16.86
C GLN A 10 28.02 -7.39 -15.53
N GLU A 11 28.73 -7.13 -14.45
CA GLU A 11 28.12 -6.87 -13.15
C GLU A 11 26.99 -5.86 -13.40
N PRO A 12 25.74 -6.10 -12.94
CA PRO A 12 24.68 -5.10 -13.02
C PRO A 12 25.05 -3.93 -12.11
N SER A 13 25.91 -3.07 -12.63
CA SER A 13 26.31 -1.82 -12.04
C SER A 13 25.08 -0.91 -12.04
N GLY A 14 24.49 -0.72 -10.86
CA GLY A 14 23.73 0.51 -10.59
C GLY A 14 22.21 0.43 -10.42
N LEU A 15 21.62 -0.68 -9.97
CA LEU A 15 20.27 -0.61 -9.36
C LEU A 15 20.36 -0.55 -7.83
N ALA A 16 21.24 0.31 -7.31
CA ALA A 16 21.17 0.71 -5.92
C ALA A 16 19.88 1.55 -5.71
N GLY A 17 18.86 0.93 -5.12
CA GLY A 17 17.84 1.66 -4.35
C GLY A 17 16.72 2.37 -5.12
N ALA A 18 16.23 1.81 -6.23
CA ALA A 18 14.90 2.17 -6.73
C ALA A 18 13.84 1.50 -5.83
N MET A 19 13.60 2.05 -4.64
CA MET A 19 12.50 1.60 -3.78
C MET A 19 11.18 1.94 -4.47
N LEU A 20 10.60 0.95 -5.14
CA LEU A 20 9.27 1.07 -5.72
C LEU A 20 8.24 1.18 -4.59
N VAL A 21 7.23 2.02 -4.81
CA VAL A 21 6.12 2.24 -3.87
C VAL A 21 4.93 1.40 -4.33
N PRO A 22 4.48 0.41 -3.55
CA PRO A 22 3.26 -0.34 -3.85
C PRO A 22 2.06 0.62 -3.83
N THR A 23 1.37 0.73 -4.96
CA THR A 23 0.31 1.72 -5.17
C THR A 23 -0.96 1.03 -5.58
N ARG A 24 -2.03 1.26 -4.81
CA ARG A 24 -3.35 0.70 -5.09
C ARG A 24 -4.17 1.66 -5.94
N PHE A 25 -4.58 1.19 -7.12
CA PHE A 25 -5.58 1.83 -7.97
C PHE A 25 -6.94 1.23 -7.68
N VAL A 26 -7.98 2.06 -7.62
CA VAL A 26 -9.34 1.65 -7.27
C VAL A 26 -10.33 2.23 -8.28
N TRP A 27 -11.29 1.41 -8.70
CA TRP A 27 -12.41 1.81 -9.53
C TRP A 27 -13.73 1.40 -8.86
N PRO A 28 -14.48 2.33 -8.25
CA PRO A 28 -15.66 2.01 -7.43
C PRO A 28 -17.00 1.95 -8.19
N TYR A 29 -17.00 2.08 -9.52
CA TYR A 29 -18.21 2.32 -10.31
C TYR A 29 -18.76 1.08 -11.04
N GLY A 30 -18.28 -0.12 -10.70
CA GLY A 30 -18.67 -1.36 -11.36
C GLY A 30 -18.10 -1.53 -12.77
N GLY A 31 -18.43 -2.67 -13.38
CA GLY A 31 -17.98 -3.07 -14.72
C GLY A 31 -17.88 -4.60 -14.81
N LYS A 32 -17.80 -5.15 -16.02
CA LYS A 32 -17.54 -6.59 -16.23
C LYS A 32 -16.05 -6.87 -16.43
N ARG A 33 -15.38 -6.01 -17.19
CA ARG A 33 -13.93 -6.07 -17.45
C ARG A 33 -13.35 -4.70 -17.20
N VAL A 34 -12.53 -4.61 -16.15
CA VAL A 34 -11.94 -3.36 -15.68
C VAL A 34 -10.43 -3.49 -15.76
N PHE A 35 -9.78 -2.52 -16.40
CA PHE A 35 -8.33 -2.44 -16.52
C PHE A 35 -7.85 -1.04 -16.13
N VAL A 36 -6.59 -0.96 -15.71
CA VAL A 36 -5.88 0.31 -15.53
C VAL A 36 -4.69 0.37 -16.49
N THR A 37 -4.49 1.54 -17.11
CA THR A 37 -3.38 1.84 -18.01
C THR A 37 -2.83 3.20 -17.62
N GLY A 38 -1.50 3.37 -17.67
CA GLY A 38 -0.91 4.65 -17.32
C GLY A 38 0.54 4.77 -17.77
N SER A 39 1.21 5.81 -17.26
CA SER A 39 2.63 6.05 -17.56
C SER A 39 3.53 4.87 -17.19
N PHE A 40 3.16 4.11 -16.14
CA PHE A 40 3.86 2.92 -15.68
C PHE A 40 3.70 1.69 -16.59
N THR A 41 2.66 1.64 -17.42
CA THR A 41 2.52 0.66 -18.51
C THR A 41 2.87 1.25 -19.87
N ARG A 42 3.54 2.42 -19.90
CA ARG A 42 3.86 3.19 -21.11
C ARG A 42 2.64 3.47 -22.01
N TRP A 43 1.43 3.47 -21.44
CA TRP A 43 0.17 3.59 -22.18
C TRP A 43 -0.08 2.49 -23.24
N SER A 44 0.68 1.40 -23.22
CA SER A 44 0.59 0.34 -24.23
C SER A 44 -0.14 -0.90 -23.72
N GLU A 45 -0.10 -1.14 -22.40
CA GLU A 45 -0.66 -2.35 -21.79
C GLU A 45 -1.84 -2.02 -20.86
N HIS A 46 -2.81 -2.94 -20.85
CA HIS A 46 -3.98 -2.91 -19.98
C HIS A 46 -3.79 -3.88 -18.82
N LEU A 47 -3.59 -3.35 -17.61
CA LEU A 47 -3.45 -4.18 -16.43
C LEU A 47 -4.85 -4.56 -15.90
N PRO A 48 -5.22 -5.84 -15.83
CA PRO A 48 -6.53 -6.25 -15.32
C PRO A 48 -6.66 -5.91 -13.83
N MET A 49 -7.85 -5.46 -13.45
CA MET A 49 -8.23 -5.20 -12.07
C MET A 49 -9.13 -6.31 -11.54
N SER A 50 -9.00 -6.62 -10.26
CA SER A 50 -9.80 -7.65 -9.57
C SER A 50 -10.85 -7.01 -8.67
N PRO A 51 -12.06 -7.60 -8.53
CA PRO A 51 -13.01 -7.15 -7.54
C PRO A 51 -12.43 -7.19 -6.12
N VAL A 52 -12.80 -6.21 -5.29
CA VAL A 52 -12.45 -6.18 -3.87
C VAL A 52 -13.32 -7.20 -3.12
N GLU A 53 -12.71 -7.94 -2.20
CA GLU A 53 -13.43 -8.92 -1.37
C GLU A 53 -14.58 -8.24 -0.61
N GLY A 54 -15.77 -8.83 -0.66
CA GLY A 54 -16.99 -8.27 -0.07
C GLY A 54 -17.62 -7.10 -0.85
N CYS A 55 -16.93 -6.53 -1.85
CA CYS A 55 -17.38 -5.38 -2.63
C CYS A 55 -17.21 -5.63 -4.14
N PRO A 56 -18.08 -6.45 -4.77
CA PRO A 56 -17.91 -6.89 -6.16
C PRO A 56 -18.02 -5.78 -7.21
N THR A 57 -18.56 -4.61 -6.82
CA THR A 57 -18.64 -3.42 -7.69
C THR A 57 -17.39 -2.56 -7.65
N VAL A 58 -16.47 -2.82 -6.71
CA VAL A 58 -15.22 -2.09 -6.57
C VAL A 58 -14.10 -2.96 -7.11
N PHE A 59 -13.31 -2.43 -8.03
CA PHE A 59 -12.17 -3.11 -8.61
C PHE A 59 -10.87 -2.49 -8.11
N GLN A 60 -9.83 -3.29 -7.95
CA GLN A 60 -8.49 -2.82 -7.57
C GLN A 60 -7.37 -3.49 -8.38
N ALA A 61 -6.25 -2.78 -8.50
CA ALA A 61 -4.96 -3.35 -8.89
C ALA A 61 -3.86 -2.70 -8.04
N ILE A 62 -2.82 -3.46 -7.70
CA ILE A 62 -1.65 -2.95 -6.99
C ILE A 62 -0.46 -2.97 -7.94
N CYS A 63 0.17 -1.82 -8.14
CA CYS A 63 1.35 -1.67 -8.99
C CYS A 63 2.51 -1.10 -8.18
N SER A 64 3.71 -1.65 -8.35
CA SER A 64 4.93 -1.09 -7.76
C SER A 64 5.46 0.03 -8.66
N LEU A 65 5.34 1.28 -8.22
CA LEU A 65 5.68 2.45 -9.01
C LEU A 65 6.94 3.15 -8.52
N MET A 66 7.67 3.74 -9.45
CA MET A 66 8.73 4.68 -9.05
C MET A 66 8.08 5.91 -8.40
N PRO A 67 8.73 6.53 -7.41
CA PRO A 67 8.33 7.84 -6.91
C PRO A 67 8.36 8.89 -8.03
N GLY A 68 7.40 9.81 -8.00
CA GLY A 68 7.26 10.84 -9.02
C GLY A 68 5.81 11.02 -9.47
N PHE A 69 5.65 11.71 -10.60
CA PHE A 69 4.35 12.02 -11.17
C PHE A 69 3.92 10.95 -12.17
N HIS A 70 2.71 10.42 -11.98
CA HIS A 70 2.10 9.41 -12.81
C HIS A 70 0.75 9.88 -13.33
N GLN A 71 0.44 9.44 -14.53
CA GLN A 71 -0.87 9.62 -15.14
C GLN A 71 -1.45 8.24 -15.42
N TYR A 72 -2.76 8.10 -15.26
CA TYR A 72 -3.45 6.83 -15.46
C TYR A 72 -4.89 7.04 -15.91
N LYS A 73 -5.48 5.98 -16.45
CA LYS A 73 -6.85 5.94 -16.93
C LYS A 73 -7.40 4.52 -16.80
N PHE A 74 -8.71 4.41 -16.60
CA PHE A 74 -9.40 3.14 -16.54
C PHE A 74 -9.97 2.79 -17.90
N TYR A 75 -9.91 1.51 -18.25
CA TYR A 75 -10.58 0.96 -19.42
C TYR A 75 -11.64 -0.01 -18.93
N VAL A 76 -12.91 0.40 -19.05
CA VAL A 76 -14.06 -0.26 -18.43
C VAL A 76 -15.02 -0.67 -19.52
N ASP A 77 -15.21 -1.97 -19.70
CA ASP A 77 -16.18 -2.55 -20.66
C ASP A 77 -16.05 -2.03 -22.11
N GLY A 78 -14.84 -1.62 -22.51
CA GLY A 78 -14.56 -1.11 -23.85
C GLY A 78 -14.39 0.41 -23.92
N GLU A 79 -14.61 1.11 -22.81
CA GLU A 79 -14.60 2.58 -22.77
C GLU A 79 -13.51 3.13 -21.86
N TRP A 80 -12.88 4.21 -22.31
CA TRP A 80 -11.88 4.95 -21.53
C TRP A 80 -12.56 5.88 -20.53
N ARG A 81 -12.32 5.66 -19.24
CA ARG A 81 -12.91 6.42 -18.13
C ARG A 81 -11.83 6.93 -17.18
N HIS A 82 -12.15 8.01 -16.48
CA HIS A 82 -11.35 8.53 -15.39
C HIS A 82 -12.25 8.63 -14.16
N ASP A 83 -11.66 8.61 -12.98
CA ASP A 83 -12.38 8.86 -11.74
C ASP A 83 -12.44 10.37 -11.48
N GLU A 84 -13.62 10.97 -11.53
CA GLU A 84 -13.83 12.41 -11.31
C GLU A 84 -13.55 12.84 -9.86
N GLN A 85 -13.51 11.88 -8.92
CA GLN A 85 -13.18 12.15 -7.51
C GLN A 85 -11.68 12.18 -7.24
N GLN A 86 -10.86 11.78 -8.22
CA GLN A 86 -9.41 11.78 -8.12
C GLN A 86 -8.83 12.98 -8.88
N PRO A 87 -7.63 13.47 -8.51
CA PRO A 87 -6.94 14.49 -9.29
C PRO A 87 -6.83 14.06 -10.76
N PHE A 88 -7.10 14.99 -11.68
CA PHE A 88 -7.07 14.74 -13.12
C PHE A 88 -6.54 15.94 -13.88
N MET A 89 -6.11 15.69 -15.13
CA MET A 89 -5.69 16.73 -16.05
C MET A 89 -6.12 16.39 -17.48
N ARG A 90 -6.19 17.42 -18.32
CA ARG A 90 -6.45 17.28 -19.76
C ARG A 90 -5.12 17.28 -20.52
N GLY A 91 -4.90 16.30 -21.38
CA GLY A 91 -3.72 16.18 -22.21
C GLY A 91 -3.98 15.40 -23.51
N ASN A 92 -2.92 14.83 -24.08
CA ASN A 92 -2.98 14.14 -25.38
C ASN A 92 -3.89 12.90 -25.38
N HIS A 93 -4.08 12.26 -24.22
CA HIS A 93 -4.95 11.08 -24.04
C HIS A 93 -6.37 11.46 -23.55
N GLY A 94 -6.76 12.72 -23.77
CA GLY A 94 -7.96 13.31 -23.21
C GLY A 94 -7.80 13.62 -21.73
N ILE A 95 -8.86 13.42 -20.95
CA ILE A 95 -8.81 13.56 -19.50
C ILE A 95 -8.25 12.27 -18.88
N VAL A 96 -7.24 12.41 -18.03
CA VAL A 96 -6.56 11.32 -17.32
C VAL A 96 -6.43 11.67 -15.84
N ASN A 97 -6.49 10.66 -14.99
CA ASN A 97 -6.18 10.85 -13.58
C ASN A 97 -4.66 11.04 -13.37
N THR A 98 -4.30 11.72 -12.29
CA THR A 98 -2.93 12.04 -11.92
C THR A 98 -2.63 11.60 -10.50
N LEU A 99 -1.41 11.15 -10.27
CA LEU A 99 -0.96 10.67 -8.97
C LEU A 99 0.50 11.09 -8.76
N PHE A 100 0.80 11.72 -7.62
CA PHE A 100 2.16 12.07 -7.25
C PHE A 100 2.60 11.21 -6.06
N LEU A 101 3.61 10.36 -6.28
CA LEU A 101 4.15 9.46 -5.26
C LEU A 101 5.42 10.03 -4.65
N THR A 102 5.41 10.17 -3.33
CA THR A 102 6.62 10.44 -2.54
C THR A 102 7.23 9.13 -2.06
N ARG A 103 8.52 9.19 -1.68
CA ARG A 103 9.25 8.05 -1.10
C ARG A 103 8.95 7.80 0.37
N GLU A 104 7.97 8.48 0.96
CA GLU A 104 7.82 8.44 2.41
C GLU A 104 7.72 6.99 2.90
N PRO A 105 8.68 6.53 3.72
CA PRO A 105 8.55 5.24 4.37
C PRO A 105 7.42 5.40 5.36
N ASP A 106 6.32 4.68 5.15
CA ASP A 106 5.18 4.66 6.06
C ASP A 106 5.71 4.45 7.50
N PRO A 107 5.55 5.43 8.42
CA PRO A 107 5.75 5.16 9.83
C PRO A 107 4.55 4.30 10.25
N MET A 108 4.71 2.98 10.14
CA MET A 108 3.76 1.97 10.62
C MET A 108 3.10 2.48 11.91
N PRO A 109 1.76 2.63 11.99
CA PRO A 109 1.13 2.92 13.25
C PRO A 109 1.24 1.66 14.11
N ALA A 110 2.25 1.62 14.97
CA ALA A 110 2.41 0.59 15.98
C ALA A 110 1.27 0.72 17.00
N ILE A 111 0.09 0.17 16.70
CA ILE A 111 -1.00 0.02 17.67
C ILE A 111 -1.66 -1.33 17.48
N LEU A 112 -1.09 -2.36 18.11
CA LEU A 112 -1.82 -3.39 18.88
C LEU A 112 -0.86 -3.92 19.98
N SER A 113 -1.03 -3.41 21.20
CA SER A 113 -0.45 -3.92 22.47
C SER A 113 -1.13 -5.26 22.89
N PRO A 114 -1.06 -5.72 24.16
CA PRO A 114 0.04 -6.23 25.00
C PRO A 114 -0.18 -7.72 25.45
N GLY A 115 0.88 -8.49 25.78
CA GLY A 115 0.75 -9.64 26.71
C GLY A 115 1.43 -10.99 26.36
N THR A 116 2.62 -11.22 26.97
CA THR A 116 3.16 -12.46 27.63
C THR A 116 3.40 -13.76 26.79
N PRO A 117 4.36 -14.68 27.15
CA PRO A 117 5.02 -14.86 28.44
C PRO A 117 6.54 -15.22 28.46
N GLY A 118 7.18 -14.94 29.60
CA GLY A 118 8.27 -15.77 30.10
C GLY A 118 9.68 -15.17 30.02
N ASN A 119 10.09 -14.42 31.04
CA ASN A 119 11.34 -14.76 31.70
C ASN A 119 11.34 -14.32 33.18
N ARG A 120 11.68 -15.29 34.03
CA ARG A 120 11.80 -15.20 35.48
C ARG A 120 12.84 -14.16 35.88
N MET A 121 12.46 -13.24 36.77
CA MET A 121 13.34 -12.77 37.85
C MET A 121 12.44 -12.59 39.08
N ASN A 122 12.42 -13.60 39.94
CA ASN A 122 11.89 -13.48 41.30
C ASN A 122 12.76 -12.47 42.05
N MET A 123 12.20 -11.33 42.42
CA MET A 123 12.64 -10.62 43.61
C MET A 123 11.43 -10.48 44.52
N ASP A 124 11.50 -11.22 45.61
CA ASP A 124 10.66 -11.10 46.78
C ASP A 124 10.79 -9.65 47.29
N VAL A 125 9.72 -8.85 47.17
CA VAL A 125 9.61 -7.57 47.85
C VAL A 125 8.29 -7.60 48.59
N ASP A 126 8.42 -8.04 49.84
CA ASP A 126 7.46 -7.88 50.92
C ASP A 126 7.13 -6.39 51.07
N ILE A 127 5.89 -5.99 50.75
CA ILE A 127 5.37 -4.74 51.26
C ILE A 127 3.85 -4.86 51.44
N GLU A 128 3.49 -5.08 52.71
CA GLU A 128 2.14 -4.96 53.23
C GLU A 128 1.54 -3.59 52.85
N ALA A 129 0.48 -3.60 52.07
CA ALA A 129 -0.47 -2.51 51.99
C ALA A 129 -1.87 -3.11 51.85
N PHE A 130 -2.37 -3.58 52.98
CA PHE A 130 -3.72 -4.10 53.14
C PHE A 130 -4.76 -3.05 52.75
N GLN A 131 -5.59 -3.43 51.77
CA GLN A 131 -7.04 -3.36 51.78
C GLN A 131 -7.70 -2.07 52.29
N HIS A 132 -8.17 -1.23 51.36
CA HIS A 132 -9.55 -0.76 51.47
C HIS A 132 -10.10 -0.31 50.11
N VAL A 133 -10.74 -1.21 49.38
CA VAL A 133 -11.83 -0.84 48.48
C VAL A 133 -13.02 -1.68 48.87
N GLU A 134 -14.10 -1.04 49.31
CA GLU A 134 -15.44 -1.29 48.79
C GLU A 134 -16.44 -0.32 49.46
N ILE A 135 -16.68 0.80 48.77
CA ILE A 135 -17.97 1.48 48.89
C ILE A 135 -18.94 0.64 48.05
N ARG A 136 -19.66 -0.27 48.71
CA ARG A 136 -20.94 -0.77 48.20
C ARG A 136 -22.06 -0.01 48.88
N HIS A 137 -22.79 0.76 48.08
CA HIS A 137 -24.12 1.24 48.43
C HIS A 137 -25.00 0.05 48.83
N THR A 138 -25.59 0.09 50.03
CA THR A 138 -26.82 -0.61 50.35
C THR A 138 -27.89 0.44 50.66
N ASN A 139 -29.06 0.27 50.07
CA ASN A 139 -30.27 1.05 50.34
C ASN A 139 -31.32 0.08 50.88
N SER A 140 -32.20 0.59 51.76
CA SER A 140 -33.38 -0.04 52.38
C SER A 140 -33.09 -0.89 53.64
N LEU A 141 -33.75 -0.71 54.79
CA LEU A 141 -35.05 -0.11 55.16
C LEU A 141 -34.92 0.86 56.35
#